data_AF-A0A956S2E8-F1
#
_entry.id   AF-A0A956S2E8-F1
#
_cell.length_a   1.000
_cell.length_b   1.000
_cell.length_c   1.000
_cell.angle_alpha   90.00
_cell.angle_beta   90.00
_cell.angle_gamma   90.00
#
_symmetry.space_group_name_H-M   'P 1'
#
loop_
_entity.id
_entity.type
_entity.pdbx_description
1 polymer ?
#
loop_
_entity_poly.entity_id
_entity_poly.type
_entity_poly.pdbx_seq_one_letter_code
_entity_poly.pdbx_strand_id
1 'polypeptide(L)'
;MTVDPSETDRGDIKRPTPEVEHSPEVQQAIDRIRSEGWTASPLVFHGDEVRGDLSAYEAARFLGMEDEVPRRSLADVFREAGVDFEQVSSRLGSGAGASDQRGMFEDYLRELPRHVRDKYGI
;
A
#
# COMPACT_ATOMS: atom_id res chain seq x y z
N MET A 1 -23.70 -29.37 -28.36
CA MET A 1 -22.40 -29.19 -27.68
C MET A 1 -22.62 -28.17 -26.58
N THR A 2 -22.38 -28.60 -25.35
CA THR A 2 -22.62 -27.85 -24.12
C THR A 2 -21.51 -26.81 -23.96
N VAL A 3 -21.87 -25.54 -23.78
CA VAL A 3 -20.94 -24.51 -23.32
C VAL A 3 -20.83 -24.64 -21.80
N ASP A 4 -19.64 -25.00 -21.35
CA ASP A 4 -19.30 -25.16 -19.93
C ASP A 4 -19.23 -23.76 -19.28
N PRO A 5 -19.94 -23.51 -18.16
CA PRO A 5 -19.93 -22.23 -17.49
C PRO A 5 -18.94 -22.26 -16.31
N SER A 6 -17.71 -21.81 -16.49
CA SER A 6 -16.78 -21.57 -15.35
C SER A 6 -15.56 -20.75 -15.75
N GLU A 7 -15.75 -19.45 -15.98
CA GLU A 7 -14.72 -18.47 -15.62
C GLU A 7 -15.39 -17.47 -14.69
N THR A 8 -15.48 -17.90 -13.44
CA THR A 8 -15.71 -16.98 -12.33
C THR A 8 -14.47 -16.10 -12.27
N ASP A 9 -14.62 -14.87 -12.76
CA ASP A 9 -13.72 -13.73 -12.56
C ASP A 9 -13.50 -13.55 -11.05
N ARG A 10 -12.61 -14.36 -10.48
CA ARG A 10 -12.07 -14.19 -9.14
C ARG A 10 -10.81 -13.39 -9.37
N GLY A 11 -10.86 -12.11 -9.00
CA GLY A 11 -9.76 -11.15 -9.16
C GLY A 11 -8.41 -11.83 -8.97
N ASP A 12 -7.72 -12.04 -10.09
CA ASP A 12 -6.34 -12.47 -10.12
C ASP A 12 -5.53 -11.39 -9.42
N ILE A 13 -5.19 -11.62 -8.16
CA ILE A 13 -4.17 -10.85 -7.46
C ILE A 13 -2.88 -11.14 -8.22
N LYS A 14 -2.57 -10.27 -9.20
CA LYS A 14 -1.40 -10.37 -10.07
C LYS A 14 -0.18 -10.79 -9.25
N ARG A 15 0.38 -11.96 -9.57
CA ARG A 15 1.66 -12.41 -9.03
C ARG A 15 2.69 -11.27 -9.22
N PRO A 16 3.60 -11.04 -8.27
CA PRO A 16 4.66 -10.05 -8.45
C PRO A 16 5.36 -10.32 -9.79
N THR A 17 5.54 -9.29 -10.61
CA THR A 17 6.31 -9.41 -11.85
C THR A 17 7.77 -9.74 -11.50
N PRO A 18 8.46 -10.61 -12.26
CA PRO A 18 9.85 -11.02 -11.99
C PRO A 18 10.85 -9.87 -11.84
N GLU A 19 10.54 -8.68 -12.38
CA GLU A 19 11.36 -7.47 -12.23
C GLU A 19 11.43 -6.96 -10.79
N VAL A 20 10.43 -7.23 -9.95
CA VAL A 20 10.41 -6.83 -8.53
C VAL A 20 11.39 -7.67 -7.71
N GLU A 21 11.59 -8.93 -8.09
CA GLU A 21 12.49 -9.89 -7.44
C GLU A 21 13.98 -9.49 -7.55
N HIS A 22 14.31 -8.62 -8.50
CA HIS A 22 15.67 -8.14 -8.73
C HIS A 22 15.94 -6.71 -8.24
N SER A 23 14.98 -6.05 -7.58
CA SER A 23 15.27 -4.76 -6.93
C SER A 23 16.24 -4.98 -5.76
N PRO A 24 17.39 -4.29 -5.72
CA PRO A 24 18.32 -4.36 -4.59
C PRO A 24 17.63 -4.03 -3.25
N GLU A 25 16.61 -3.17 -3.27
CA GLU A 25 15.85 -2.74 -2.10
C GLU A 25 14.94 -3.86 -1.57
N VAL A 26 14.28 -4.59 -2.48
CA VAL A 26 13.45 -5.76 -2.14
C VAL A 26 14.35 -6.88 -1.60
N GLN A 27 15.50 -7.13 -2.22
CA GLN A 27 16.43 -8.16 -1.73
C GLN A 27 16.98 -7.83 -0.34
N GLN A 28 17.33 -6.57 -0.07
CA GLN A 28 17.73 -6.12 1.27
C GLN A 28 16.59 -6.29 2.29
N ALA A 29 15.35 -5.99 1.90
CA ALA A 29 14.18 -6.20 2.76
C ALA A 29 13.94 -7.70 3.03
N ILE A 30 14.10 -8.57 2.03
CA ILE A 30 14.02 -10.03 2.18
C ILE A 30 15.07 -10.50 3.19
N ASP A 31 16.33 -10.08 3.03
CA ASP A 31 17.42 -10.50 3.89
C ASP A 31 17.20 -10.04 5.34
N ARG A 32 16.69 -8.81 5.51
CA ARG A 32 16.33 -8.28 6.83
C ARG A 32 15.20 -9.04 7.50
N ILE A 33 14.11 -9.33 6.76
CA ILE A 33 12.99 -10.10 7.30
C ILE A 33 13.44 -11.51 7.69
N ARG A 34 14.33 -12.13 6.92
CA ARG A 34 14.90 -13.45 7.26
C ARG A 34 15.76 -13.43 8.51
N SER A 35 16.52 -12.36 8.75
CA SER A 35 17.42 -12.28 9.91
C SER A 35 16.73 -11.81 11.20
N GLU A 36 15.78 -10.90 11.08
CA GLU A 36 15.19 -10.17 12.23
C GLU A 36 13.68 -10.40 12.39
N GLY A 37 13.03 -11.06 11.42
CA GLY A 37 11.57 -11.05 11.29
C GLY A 37 11.05 -9.73 10.71
N TRP A 38 9.73 -9.58 10.65
CA TRP A 38 9.13 -8.33 10.20
C TRP A 38 9.41 -7.20 11.19
N THR A 39 10.22 -6.22 10.78
CA THR A 39 10.58 -5.04 11.59
C THR A 39 10.21 -3.72 10.91
N ALA A 40 9.62 -3.79 9.72
CA ALA A 40 9.18 -2.62 8.97
C ALA A 40 7.84 -2.07 9.50
N SER A 41 7.52 -0.85 9.08
CA SER A 41 6.28 -0.18 9.45
C SER A 41 5.05 -0.91 8.90
N PRO A 42 3.88 -0.77 9.55
CA PRO A 42 2.65 -1.37 9.05
C PRO A 42 2.39 -0.98 7.59
N LEU A 43 1.88 -1.92 6.81
CA LEU A 43 1.45 -1.69 5.44
C LEU A 43 0.25 -0.73 5.44
N VAL A 44 0.38 0.41 4.77
CA VAL A 44 -0.73 1.36 4.68
C VAL A 44 -1.54 1.07 3.41
N PHE A 45 -2.88 1.07 3.52
CA PHE A 45 -3.76 0.83 2.38
C PHE A 45 -4.79 1.95 2.21
N HIS A 46 -5.18 2.20 0.96
CA HIS A 46 -6.29 3.07 0.61
C HIS A 46 -7.16 2.38 -0.45
N GLY A 47 -8.35 1.92 -0.04
CA GLY A 47 -9.12 0.98 -0.86
C GLY A 47 -8.31 -0.31 -1.09
N ASP A 48 -8.14 -0.68 -2.36
CA ASP A 48 -7.35 -1.86 -2.77
C ASP A 48 -5.88 -1.54 -3.06
N GLU A 49 -5.45 -0.28 -2.92
CA GLU A 49 -4.08 0.14 -3.21
C GLU A 49 -3.18 0.16 -1.97
N VAL A 50 -1.99 -0.45 -2.11
CA VAL A 50 -0.92 -0.41 -1.11
C VAL A 50 -0.14 0.89 -1.23
N ARG A 51 0.11 1.53 -0.08
CA ARG A 51 0.84 2.79 0.09
C ARG A 51 1.84 2.64 1.23
N GLY A 52 3.06 3.12 1.06
CA GLY A 52 4.15 2.94 2.04
C GLY A 52 5.34 2.18 1.46
N ASP A 53 6.12 1.52 2.33
CA ASP A 53 7.31 0.76 1.95
C ASP A 53 6.95 -0.49 1.10
N LEU A 54 6.83 -0.25 -0.21
CA LEU A 54 6.48 -1.26 -1.20
C LEU A 54 7.54 -2.35 -1.28
N SER A 55 8.80 -2.03 -1.03
CA SER A 55 9.89 -2.99 -1.04
C SER A 55 9.78 -3.99 0.11
N ALA A 56 9.46 -3.51 1.31
CA ALA A 56 9.18 -4.40 2.45
C ALA A 56 7.94 -5.27 2.19
N TYR A 57 6.87 -4.71 1.63
CA TYR A 57 5.67 -5.47 1.30
C TYR A 57 5.93 -6.59 0.28
N GLU A 58 6.59 -6.27 -0.83
CA GLU A 58 6.95 -7.25 -1.86
C GLU A 58 7.87 -8.33 -1.29
N ALA A 59 8.79 -7.97 -0.39
CA ALA A 59 9.62 -8.93 0.33
C ALA A 59 8.80 -9.88 1.23
N ALA A 60 7.84 -9.38 2.01
CA ALA A 60 6.96 -10.23 2.82
C ALA A 60 6.08 -11.14 1.95
N ARG A 61 5.55 -10.61 0.85
CA ARG A 61 4.77 -11.40 -0.11
C ARG A 61 5.61 -12.52 -0.73
N PHE A 62 6.85 -12.23 -1.11
CA PHE A 62 7.80 -13.22 -1.63
C PHE A 62 8.12 -14.31 -0.61
N LEU A 63 8.22 -13.95 0.66
CA LEU A 63 8.46 -14.88 1.76
C LEU A 63 7.19 -15.63 2.22
N GLY A 64 6.03 -15.35 1.65
CA GLY A 64 4.75 -15.95 2.06
C GLY A 64 4.26 -15.50 3.44
N MET A 65 4.73 -14.34 3.92
CA MET A 65 4.43 -13.78 5.23
C MET A 65 3.40 -12.63 5.16
N GLU A 66 2.71 -12.45 4.03
CA GLU A 66 1.81 -11.32 3.77
C GLU A 66 0.70 -11.17 4.83
N ASP A 67 0.23 -12.29 5.39
CA ASP A 67 -0.81 -12.33 6.43
C ASP A 67 -0.28 -11.95 7.81
N GLU A 68 1.03 -11.98 8.02
CA GLU A 68 1.69 -11.58 9.28
C GLU A 68 2.03 -10.09 9.31
N VAL A 69 1.99 -9.41 8.15
CA VAL A 69 2.29 -7.98 8.04
C VAL A 69 1.17 -7.16 8.67
N PRO A 70 1.45 -6.32 9.69
CA PRO A 70 0.43 -5.43 10.25
C PRO A 70 -0.12 -4.49 9.18
N ARG A 71 -1.43 -4.45 9.01
CA ARG A 71 -2.12 -3.60 8.02
C ARG A 71 -2.78 -2.40 8.70
N ARG A 72 -2.76 -1.24 8.05
CA ARG A 72 -3.41 -0.04 8.56
C ARG A 72 -4.06 0.78 7.44
N SER A 73 -5.29 1.23 7.64
CA SER A 73 -5.92 2.07 6.63
C SER A 73 -5.31 3.47 6.65
N LEU A 74 -5.28 4.13 5.50
CA LEU A 74 -4.83 5.52 5.42
C LEU A 74 -5.67 6.42 6.34
N ALA A 75 -6.98 6.18 6.43
CA ALA A 75 -7.85 6.90 7.35
C ALA A 75 -7.42 6.76 8.82
N ASP A 76 -6.94 5.59 9.24
CA ASP A 76 -6.38 5.39 10.59
C ASP A 76 -5.07 6.17 10.79
N VAL A 77 -4.24 6.25 9.76
CA VAL A 77 -2.97 7.02 9.78
C VAL A 77 -3.25 8.51 9.91
N PHE A 78 -4.21 9.05 9.15
CA PHE A 78 -4.66 10.44 9.27
C PHE A 78 -5.25 10.73 10.66
N ARG A 79 -6.10 9.83 11.16
CA ARG A 79 -6.67 9.95 12.51
C ARG A 79 -5.60 9.97 13.59
N GLU A 80 -4.57 9.12 13.48
CA GLU A 80 -3.42 9.12 14.41
C GLU A 80 -2.64 10.45 14.33
N ALA A 81 -2.53 11.02 13.14
CA ALA A 81 -1.90 12.32 12.94
C ALA A 81 -2.74 13.50 13.47
N GLY A 82 -3.97 13.25 13.95
CA GLY A 82 -4.92 14.30 14.33
C GLY A 82 -5.44 15.11 13.13
N VAL A 83 -5.33 14.55 11.92
CA VAL A 83 -5.80 15.17 10.68
C VAL A 83 -7.13 14.53 10.28
N ASP A 84 -8.15 15.35 10.06
CA ASP A 84 -9.45 14.89 9.60
C ASP A 84 -9.39 14.58 8.09
N PHE A 85 -9.39 13.29 7.76
CA PHE A 85 -9.35 12.82 6.38
C PHE A 85 -10.56 13.28 5.55
N GLU A 86 -11.74 13.44 6.16
CA GLU A 86 -12.94 13.94 5.47
C GLU A 86 -12.80 15.42 5.12
N GLN A 87 -12.20 16.23 6.00
CA GLN A 87 -11.90 17.63 5.68
C GLN A 87 -10.85 17.76 4.57
N VAL A 88 -9.80 16.96 4.64
CA VAL A 88 -8.74 16.94 3.64
C VAL A 88 -9.29 16.49 2.27
N SER A 89 -10.08 15.41 2.25
CA SER A 89 -10.73 14.91 1.03
C SER A 89 -11.81 15.84 0.48
N SER A 90 -12.56 16.55 1.31
CA SER A 90 -13.51 17.58 0.86
C SER A 90 -12.81 18.77 0.21
N ARG A 91 -11.70 19.24 0.82
CA ARG A 91 -10.91 20.38 0.31
C ARG A 91 -10.28 20.09 -1.05
N LEU A 92 -9.76 18.88 -1.25
CA LEU A 92 -9.09 18.48 -2.49
C LEU A 92 -10.08 17.91 -3.52
N GLY A 93 -11.07 17.14 -3.07
CA GLY A 93 -12.11 16.48 -3.87
C GLY A 93 -13.10 17.43 -4.55
N SER A 94 -13.28 18.66 -4.05
CA SER A 94 -14.18 19.65 -4.65
C SER A 94 -13.69 20.21 -6.01
N GLY A 95 -12.48 19.85 -6.46
CA GLY A 95 -11.82 20.50 -7.60
C GLY A 95 -11.58 19.65 -8.86
N ALA A 96 -11.52 18.31 -8.81
CA ALA A 96 -11.12 17.54 -10.00
C ALA A 96 -12.14 16.46 -10.38
N GLY A 97 -12.48 16.47 -11.67
CA GLY A 97 -13.13 15.35 -12.33
C GLY A 97 -12.29 14.08 -12.16
N ALA A 98 -12.95 12.92 -12.25
CA ALA A 98 -12.46 11.59 -11.93
C ALA A 98 -11.15 11.11 -12.63
N SER A 99 -10.50 11.94 -13.43
CA SER A 99 -9.33 11.60 -14.24
C SER A 99 -7.97 11.83 -13.56
N ASP A 100 -7.91 12.49 -12.39
CA ASP A 100 -6.64 12.87 -11.74
C ASP A 100 -6.48 12.35 -10.30
N GLN A 101 -7.00 11.16 -10.04
CA GLN A 101 -6.98 10.54 -8.69
C GLN A 101 -5.57 10.33 -8.13
N ARG A 102 -4.56 10.10 -8.98
CA ARG A 102 -3.15 9.95 -8.55
C ARG A 102 -2.56 11.25 -8.00
N GLY A 103 -2.80 12.39 -8.65
CA GLY A 103 -2.30 13.70 -8.20
C GLY A 103 -2.94 14.16 -6.90
N MET A 104 -4.26 14.00 -6.77
CA MET A 104 -4.96 14.25 -5.50
C MET A 104 -4.43 13.39 -4.35
N PHE A 105 -4.03 12.16 -4.65
CA PHE A 105 -3.58 11.22 -3.64
C PHE A 105 -2.22 11.59 -3.05
N GLU A 106 -1.25 12.00 -3.89
CA GLU A 106 0.03 12.52 -3.39
C GLU A 106 -0.18 13.79 -2.54
N ASP A 107 -1.14 14.62 -2.91
CA ASP A 107 -1.50 15.81 -2.13
C ASP A 107 -2.09 15.46 -0.76
N TYR A 108 -2.87 14.38 -0.64
CA TYR A 108 -3.28 13.85 0.67
C TYR A 108 -2.06 13.49 1.53
N LEU A 109 -1.13 12.73 0.98
CA LEU A 109 0.05 12.30 1.74
C LEU A 109 0.90 13.49 2.20
N ARG A 110 0.97 14.57 1.41
CA ARG A 110 1.69 15.81 1.78
C ARG A 110 1.11 16.51 3.01
N GLU A 111 -0.20 16.37 3.26
CA GLU A 111 -0.86 16.93 4.44
C GLU A 111 -0.53 16.19 5.73
N LEU A 112 -0.06 14.94 5.63
CA LEU A 112 0.44 14.23 6.80
C LEU A 112 1.72 14.93 7.32
N PRO A 113 1.82 15.15 8.63
CA PRO A 113 3.05 15.62 9.25
C PRO A 113 4.22 14.75 8.83
N ARG A 114 5.37 15.36 8.53
CA ARG A 114 6.56 14.65 8.03
C ARG A 114 6.96 13.45 8.91
N HIS A 115 6.89 13.62 10.23
CA HIS A 115 7.22 12.53 11.17
C HIS A 115 6.26 11.33 11.08
N VAL A 116 5.01 11.52 10.65
CA VAL A 116 4.05 10.43 10.41
C VAL A 116 4.38 9.75 9.09
N ARG A 117 4.66 10.53 8.05
CA ARG A 117 5.11 10.02 6.75
C ARG A 117 6.36 9.15 6.86
N ASP A 118 7.41 9.68 7.50
CA ASP A 118 8.66 8.97 7.75
C ASP A 118 8.42 7.69 8.59
N LYS A 119 7.50 7.74 9.55
CA LYS A 119 7.11 6.58 10.36
C LYS A 119 6.49 5.46 9.53
N TYR A 120 5.73 5.76 8.47
CA TYR A 120 5.04 4.75 7.64
C TYR A 120 5.70 4.50 6.28
N GLY A 121 6.82 5.16 5.98
CA GLY A 121 7.50 5.04 4.67
C GLY A 121 6.67 5.65 3.52
N ILE A 122 5.98 6.76 3.79
CA ILE A 122 5.07 7.47 2.87
C ILE A 122 5.73 8.76 2.35
#